data_AF-T1H4K9-F1
#
_entry.id   AF-T1H4K9-F1
#
_cell.length_a   1.000
_cell.length_b   1.000
_cell.length_c   1.000
_cell.angle_alpha   90.00
_cell.angle_beta   90.00
_cell.angle_gamma   90.00
#
_symmetry.space_group_name_H-M   'P 1'
#
loop_
_entity.id
_entity.type
_entity.pdbx_description
1 polymer ?
#
loop_
_entity_poly.entity_id
_entity_poly.type
_entity_poly.pdbx_seq_one_letter_code
_entity_poly.pdbx_strand_id
1 'polypeptide(L)' 'MGGTSDPYVKVYLLPDKKKKFETKVHRKTLSPVFNETFTFKVVYMEDS' A
#
# COMPACT_ATOMS: atom_id res chain seq x y z
N MET A 1 0.75 23.17 -19.32
CA MET A 1 1.68 22.90 -18.20
C MET A 1 1.44 21.48 -17.70
N GLY A 2 2.37 20.55 -17.90
CA GLY A 2 2.33 19.25 -17.25
C GLY A 2 2.94 19.36 -15.86
N GLY A 3 2.18 19.03 -14.81
CA GLY A 3 2.67 19.00 -13.43
C GLY A 3 3.42 17.72 -13.11
N THR A 4 4.03 17.66 -11.93
CA THR A 4 4.60 16.42 -11.36
C THR A 4 3.96 16.13 -10.01
N SER A 5 4.05 14.89 -9.55
CA SER A 5 3.59 14.50 -8.21
C SER A 5 4.59 13.55 -7.56
N ASP A 6 4.40 13.31 -6.26
CA ASP A 6 5.22 12.39 -5.48
C ASP A 6 4.35 11.21 -4.99
N PRO A 7 3.89 10.30 -5.88
CA PRO A 7 2.95 9.24 -5.53
C PRO A 7 3.53 8.18 -4.58
N TYR A 8 2.63 7.63 -3.74
CA TYR A 8 2.84 6.46 -2.89
C TYR A 8 1.49 5.77 -2.61
N VAL A 9 1.50 4.50 -2.18
CA VAL A 9 0.30 3.70 -1.92
C VAL A 9 0.27 3.25 -0.47
N LYS A 10 -0.93 3.27 0.14
CA LYS A 10 -1.21 2.60 1.42
C LYS A 10 -2.12 1.40 1.20
N VAL A 11 -1.75 0.25 1.76
CA VAL A 11 -2.49 -1.01 1.65
C VAL A 11 -3.05 -1.40 3.02
N TYR A 12 -4.33 -1.74 3.06
CA TYR A 12 -5.05 -2.20 4.25
C TYR A 12 -5.77 -3.50 3.90
N LEU A 13 -5.92 -4.41 4.88
CA LEU A 13 -6.72 -5.62 4.73
C LEU A 13 -8.03 -5.48 5.51
N LEU A 14 -9.14 -5.27 4.81
CA LEU A 14 -10.44 -5.05 5.46
C LEU A 14 -11.05 -6.37 5.97
N PRO A 15 -11.80 -6.36 7.08
CA PRO A 15 -12.23 -5.18 7.86
C PRO A 15 -11.15 -4.59 8.79
N ASP A 16 -10.05 -5.31 9.03
CA ASP A 16 -9.02 -4.88 9.98
C ASP A 16 -8.08 -3.79 9.43
N LYS A 17 -8.44 -2.53 9.70
CA LYS A 17 -7.61 -1.37 9.34
C LYS A 17 -6.41 -1.13 10.26
N LYS A 18 -6.18 -1.95 11.30
CA LYS A 18 -5.09 -1.72 12.27
C LYS A 18 -3.72 -1.90 11.62
N LYS A 19 -3.57 -2.93 10.76
CA LYS A 19 -2.32 -3.17 10.04
C LYS A 19 -2.37 -2.53 8.65
N LYS A 20 -1.37 -1.71 8.36
CA LYS A 20 -1.18 -1.06 7.06
C LYS A 20 0.25 -1.22 6.58
N PHE A 21 0.41 -1.25 5.26
CA PHE A 21 1.71 -1.13 4.60
C PHE A 21 1.70 0.10 3.70
N GLU A 22 2.85 0.75 3.57
CA GLU A 22 3.01 1.91 2.72
C GLU A 22 4.21 1.68 1.81
N THR A 23 4.09 2.05 0.52
CA THR A 23 5.23 2.01 -0.41
C THR A 23 6.19 3.16 -0.13
N LYS A 24 7.36 3.11 -0.76
CA LYS A 24 8.21 4.30 -0.88
C LYS A 24 7.48 5.39 -1.68
N VAL A 25 7.87 6.64 -1.42
CA VAL A 25 7.44 7.80 -2.20
C VAL A 25 8.29 7.91 -3.45
N HIS A 26 7.66 7.91 -4.62
CA HIS A 26 8.34 8.11 -5.90
C HIS A 26 8.25 9.58 -6.27
N ARG A 27 9.38 10.30 -6.29
CA ARG A 27 9.36 11.75 -6.49
C ARG A 27 9.24 12.14 -7.96
N LYS A 28 8.53 13.24 -8.22
CA LYS A 28 8.40 13.93 -9.51
C LYS A 28 8.01 13.00 -10.68
N THR A 29 7.10 12.08 -10.45
CA THR A 29 6.61 11.16 -11.48
C THR A 29 5.09 11.05 -11.45
N LEU A 30 4.48 10.96 -12.63
CA LEU A 30 3.07 10.63 -12.80
C LEU A 30 2.83 9.14 -13.14
N SER A 31 3.92 8.39 -13.35
CA SER A 31 3.89 6.97 -13.70
C SER A 31 4.85 6.19 -12.78
N PRO A 32 4.52 6.03 -11.49
CA PRO A 32 5.36 5.28 -10.55
C PRO A 32 5.31 3.78 -10.85
N VAL A 33 6.45 3.09 -10.69
CA VAL A 33 6.55 1.64 -10.72
C VAL A 33 7.01 1.18 -9.33
N PHE A 34 6.11 0.61 -8.55
CA PHE A 34 6.39 0.28 -7.15
C PHE A 34 7.18 -1.03 -6.99
N ASN A 35 6.73 -2.13 -7.60
CA ASN A 35 7.35 -3.47 -7.48
C ASN A 35 7.64 -3.92 -6.03
N GLU A 36 6.90 -3.41 -5.05
CA GLU A 36 7.01 -3.80 -3.64
C GLU A 36 6.00 -4.91 -3.29
N THR A 37 6.40 -5.86 -2.45
CA THR A 37 5.56 -6.96 -1.97
C THR A 37 5.31 -6.84 -0.47
N PHE A 38 4.05 -6.94 -0.05
CA PHE A 38 3.65 -6.87 1.35
C PHE A 38 2.87 -8.13 1.76
N THR A 39 3.14 -8.63 2.96
CA THR A 39 2.51 -9.85 3.48
C THR A 39 1.68 -9.54 4.73
N PHE A 40 0.37 -9.74 4.64
CA PHE A 40 -0.51 -9.76 5.81
C PHE A 40 -0.51 -11.15 6.44
N LYS A 41 -0.20 -11.24 7.73
CA LYS A 41 -0.41 -12.46 8.51
C LYS A 41 -1.86 -12.42 8.97
N VAL A 42 -2.72 -13.23 8.33
CA VAL A 42 -4.12 -13.37 8.72
C VAL A 42 -4.20 -14.56 9.66
N VAL A 43 -4.68 -14.33 10.88
CA VAL A 43 -5.11 -15.43 11.75
C VAL A 43 -6.57 -15.67 11.41
N TYR A 44 -6.86 -16.76 10.72
CA TYR A 44 -8.24 -17.22 10.59
C TYR A 44 -8.67 -17.65 12.00
N MET A 45 -9.56 -16.88 12.63
CA MET A 45 -10.32 -17.43 13.75
C MET A 45 -11.30 -18.40 13.09
N GLU A 46 -11.05 -19.70 13.24
CA GLU A 46 -12.07 -20.69 12.92
C GLU A 46 -13.22 -20.43 13.89
N ASP A 47 -14.37 -20.01 13.35
CA ASP A 47 -15.60 -19.86 14.13
C ASP A 47 -15.95 -21.25 14.70
N SER A 48 -15.62 -21.47 15.98
CA SER A 48 -16.03 -22.65 16.76
C SER A 48 -17.43 -22.47 17.33
#